data_AF-A0A670ZTX7-F1
#
_entry.id   AF-A0A670ZTX7-F1
#
_cell.length_a   1.000
_cell.length_b   1.000
_cell.length_c   1.000
_cell.angle_alpha   90.00
_cell.angle_beta   90.00
_cell.angle_gamma   90.00
#
_symmetry.space_group_name_H-M   'P 1'
#
loop_
_entity.id
_entity.type
_entity.pdbx_description
1 polymer ?
#
loop_
_entity_poly.entity_id
_entity_poly.type
_entity_poly.pdbx_seq_one_letter_code
_entity_poly.pdbx_strand_id
1 'polypeptide(L)'
;SKELINEAISTAQSYLEGMNTGLEELHSALADVQPIQEELATIEKDLTSCIKSFRSLQELRELGTKHGQLEAVVQMLPQLFSVPQLISEGFYHLQSQNLLKAHLGLMDLERLRDSILSQLHNRSLLSPSNRTDVESYFGGLLELNDALAQHLWRTVAHATKVVLEDPSLLVSAVRIIEREETIDAAVALRSQPHGFLPPGRPKGWRRKFFQVVQDTVIASYFQAEPNKTQGQGLSSHLASLQSSILAELGIVKDWLVQCCPPHYNILTAFATMFHQGLTDHLHHILTWELDKQEIFALLHWSIHVYPRWVPLLVGAEGREAFPIRTINQWVHVRILLGVSPIQPGLLKKAAKNFLLHFCPDSPLPF
;
A
#
# COMPACT_ATOMS: atom_id res chain seq x y z
N SER A 1 -65.51 87.07 -14.07
CA SER A 1 -65.49 86.63 -15.49
C SER A 1 -64.12 86.86 -16.12
N LYS A 2 -63.56 88.08 -16.15
CA LYS A 2 -62.22 88.34 -16.74
C LYS A 2 -61.03 87.71 -16.00
N GLU A 3 -61.07 87.63 -14.66
CA GLU A 3 -60.00 86.99 -13.87
C GLU A 3 -59.86 85.49 -14.13
N LEU A 4 -60.97 84.75 -14.16
CA LEU A 4 -60.98 83.30 -14.44
C LEU A 4 -60.46 82.96 -15.86
N ILE A 5 -60.65 83.86 -16.83
CA ILE A 5 -60.15 83.68 -18.20
C ILE A 5 -58.65 83.93 -18.26
N ASN A 6 -58.13 84.95 -17.55
CA ASN A 6 -56.68 85.20 -17.49
C ASN A 6 -55.93 84.09 -16.72
N GLU A 7 -56.52 83.53 -15.67
CA GLU A 7 -55.95 82.39 -14.94
C GLU A 7 -55.94 81.11 -15.80
N ALA A 8 -57.01 80.86 -16.57
CA ALA A 8 -57.07 79.76 -17.54
C ALA A 8 -56.05 79.92 -18.68
N ILE A 9 -55.80 81.15 -19.15
CA ILE A 9 -54.79 81.41 -20.19
C ILE A 9 -53.37 81.27 -19.62
N SER A 10 -53.11 81.79 -18.41
CA SER A 10 -51.80 81.65 -17.75
C SER A 10 -51.47 80.20 -17.40
N THR A 11 -52.45 79.40 -16.99
CA THR A 11 -52.26 77.97 -16.73
C THR A 11 -52.04 77.22 -18.04
N ALA A 12 -52.85 77.46 -19.09
CA ALA A 12 -52.64 76.86 -20.41
C ALA A 12 -51.28 77.23 -21.03
N GLN A 13 -50.81 78.46 -20.84
CA GLN A 13 -49.48 78.90 -21.26
C GLN A 13 -48.38 78.17 -20.47
N SER A 14 -48.50 78.06 -19.14
CA SER A 14 -47.58 77.25 -18.32
C SER A 14 -47.55 75.78 -18.72
N TYR A 15 -48.70 75.19 -19.09
CA TYR A 15 -48.77 73.81 -19.58
C TYR A 15 -48.12 73.64 -20.95
N LEU A 16 -48.33 74.59 -21.87
CA LEU A 16 -47.68 74.58 -23.19
C LEU A 16 -46.18 74.83 -23.09
N GLU A 17 -45.75 75.73 -22.21
CA GLU A 17 -44.34 75.98 -21.91
C GLU A 17 -43.71 74.71 -21.33
N GLY A 18 -44.35 74.08 -20.34
CA GLY A 18 -43.88 72.83 -19.74
C GLY A 18 -43.86 71.65 -20.72
N MET A 19 -44.83 71.55 -21.64
CA MET A 19 -44.81 70.58 -22.74
C MET A 19 -43.69 70.87 -23.73
N ASN A 20 -43.44 72.14 -24.06
CA ASN A 20 -42.38 72.52 -24.99
C ASN A 20 -41.01 72.25 -24.38
N THR A 21 -40.78 72.60 -23.12
CA THR A 21 -39.56 72.26 -22.37
C THR A 21 -39.38 70.75 -22.26
N GLY A 22 -40.45 69.99 -21.95
CA GLY A 22 -40.37 68.53 -21.92
C GLY A 22 -40.06 67.90 -23.28
N LEU A 23 -40.51 68.50 -24.38
CA LEU A 23 -40.23 68.05 -25.74
C LEU A 23 -38.81 68.41 -26.20
N GLU A 24 -38.29 69.56 -25.75
CA GLU A 24 -36.90 69.99 -25.92
C GLU A 24 -35.94 69.10 -25.11
N GLU A 25 -36.27 68.77 -23.86
CA GLU A 25 -35.50 67.82 -23.04
C GLU A 25 -35.50 66.41 -23.66
N LEU A 26 -36.62 65.95 -24.23
CA LEU A 26 -36.68 64.69 -24.98
C LEU A 26 -35.85 64.73 -26.25
N HIS A 27 -35.85 65.85 -26.97
CA HIS A 27 -34.97 66.03 -28.14
C HIS A 27 -33.50 66.03 -27.74
N SER A 28 -33.14 66.69 -26.62
CA SER A 28 -31.78 66.68 -26.09
C SER A 28 -31.37 65.26 -25.68
N ALA A 29 -32.21 64.55 -24.94
CA ALA A 29 -31.94 63.17 -24.53
C ALA A 29 -31.82 62.22 -25.73
N LEU A 30 -32.64 62.40 -26.77
CA LEU A 30 -32.53 61.64 -28.02
C LEU A 30 -31.20 61.96 -28.74
N ALA A 31 -30.82 63.23 -28.80
CA ALA A 31 -29.56 63.68 -29.38
C ALA A 31 -28.35 63.15 -28.60
N ASP A 32 -28.45 62.98 -27.29
CA ASP A 32 -27.40 62.41 -26.43
C ASP A 32 -27.31 60.88 -26.54
N VAL A 33 -28.40 60.18 -26.84
CA VAL A 33 -28.41 58.70 -26.99
C VAL A 33 -27.81 58.26 -28.33
N GLN A 34 -27.93 59.05 -29.38
CA GLN A 34 -27.33 58.75 -30.69
C GLN A 34 -25.79 58.54 -30.65
N PRO A 35 -24.98 59.46 -30.08
CA PRO A 35 -23.54 59.25 -29.98
C PRO A 35 -23.19 58.10 -29.05
N ILE A 36 -23.97 57.83 -28.00
CA ILE A 36 -23.77 56.66 -27.13
C ILE A 36 -23.98 55.36 -27.91
N GLN A 37 -24.96 55.30 -28.82
CA GLN A 37 -25.16 54.14 -29.68
C GLN A 37 -24.02 53.96 -30.68
N GLU A 38 -23.51 55.06 -31.25
CA GLU A 38 -22.35 55.02 -32.14
C GLU A 38 -21.08 54.59 -31.40
N GLU A 39 -20.85 55.09 -30.18
CA GLU A 39 -19.75 54.68 -29.30
C GLU A 39 -19.87 53.21 -28.86
N LEU A 40 -21.06 52.73 -28.55
CA LEU A 40 -21.26 51.31 -28.24
C LEU A 40 -21.01 50.42 -29.46
N ALA A 41 -21.43 50.85 -30.64
CA ALA A 41 -21.17 50.12 -31.88
C ALA A 41 -19.67 50.09 -32.24
N THR A 42 -18.92 51.17 -31.97
CA THR A 42 -17.47 51.17 -32.15
C THR A 42 -16.79 50.27 -31.11
N ILE A 43 -17.20 50.31 -29.84
CA ILE A 43 -16.68 49.39 -28.79
C ILE A 43 -16.95 47.92 -29.16
N GLU A 44 -18.15 47.58 -29.64
CA GLU A 44 -18.48 46.22 -30.06
C GLU A 44 -17.59 45.76 -31.23
N LYS A 45 -17.38 46.65 -32.20
CA LYS A 45 -16.49 46.39 -33.33
C LYS A 45 -15.04 46.19 -32.89
N ASP A 46 -14.56 47.01 -31.95
CA ASP A 46 -13.21 46.92 -31.39
C ASP A 46 -13.02 45.64 -30.56
N LEU A 47 -14.00 45.26 -29.75
CA LEU A 47 -14.00 43.98 -29.04
C LEU A 47 -13.97 42.79 -30.01
N THR A 48 -14.77 42.85 -31.08
CA THR A 48 -14.78 41.81 -32.12
C THR A 48 -13.44 41.73 -32.86
N SER A 49 -12.80 42.88 -33.09
CA SER A 49 -11.44 42.98 -33.63
C SER A 49 -10.42 42.36 -32.68
N CYS A 50 -10.47 42.71 -31.39
CA CYS A 50 -9.63 42.12 -30.35
C CYS A 50 -9.79 40.59 -30.27
N ILE A 51 -11.02 40.05 -30.35
CA ILE A 51 -11.27 38.60 -30.38
C ILE A 51 -10.58 37.93 -31.58
N LYS A 52 -10.54 38.58 -32.75
CA LYS A 52 -9.78 38.09 -33.91
C LYS A 52 -8.27 38.16 -33.64
N SER A 53 -7.77 39.20 -32.96
CA SER A 53 -6.38 39.28 -32.51
C SER A 53 -6.03 38.19 -31.47
N PHE A 54 -6.97 37.81 -30.59
CA PHE A 54 -6.78 36.67 -29.68
C PHE A 54 -6.62 35.34 -30.43
N ARG A 55 -7.16 35.22 -31.65
CA ARG A 55 -6.90 34.06 -32.51
C ARG A 55 -5.44 34.01 -32.98
N SER A 56 -4.83 35.14 -33.32
CA SER A 56 -3.36 35.17 -33.59
C SER A 56 -2.51 34.86 -32.35
N LEU A 57 -3.02 35.12 -31.15
CA LEU A 57 -2.38 34.68 -29.90
C LEU A 57 -2.52 33.18 -29.63
N GLN A 58 -3.39 32.47 -30.36
CA GLN A 58 -3.47 31.02 -30.30
C GLN A 58 -2.17 30.39 -30.82
N GLU A 59 -1.61 30.92 -31.91
CA GLU A 59 -0.31 30.48 -32.45
C GLU A 59 0.82 30.73 -31.45
N LEU A 60 0.79 31.88 -30.75
CA LEU A 60 1.74 32.19 -29.68
C LEU A 60 1.57 31.23 -28.48
N ARG A 61 0.33 30.87 -28.14
CA ARG A 61 0.03 29.91 -27.08
C ARG A 61 0.52 28.51 -27.44
N GLU A 62 0.33 28.08 -28.69
CA GLU A 62 0.86 26.82 -29.22
C GLU A 62 2.39 26.82 -29.29
N LEU A 63 3.01 27.94 -29.62
CA LEU A 63 4.46 28.08 -29.59
C LEU A 63 5.00 28.08 -28.15
N GLY A 64 4.27 28.70 -27.22
CA GLY A 64 4.58 28.71 -25.79
C GLY A 64 4.46 27.32 -25.17
N THR A 65 3.47 26.52 -25.55
CA THR A 65 3.37 25.12 -25.11
C THR A 65 4.51 24.29 -25.68
N LYS A 66 4.90 24.47 -26.96
CA LYS A 66 6.08 23.82 -27.56
C LYS A 66 7.38 24.23 -26.86
N HIS A 67 7.56 25.51 -26.52
CA HIS A 67 8.74 25.96 -25.77
C HIS A 67 8.78 25.36 -24.36
N GLY A 68 7.66 25.37 -23.63
CA GLY A 68 7.58 24.70 -22.33
C GLY A 68 7.80 23.19 -22.41
N GLN A 69 7.43 22.57 -23.53
CA GLN A 69 7.77 21.16 -23.80
C GLN A 69 9.27 20.96 -23.97
N LEU A 70 9.92 21.80 -24.78
CA LEU A 70 11.35 21.73 -25.05
C LEU A 70 12.17 22.02 -23.79
N GLU A 71 11.77 23.02 -23.01
CA GLU A 71 12.41 23.38 -21.74
C GLU A 71 12.36 22.22 -20.74
N ALA A 72 11.20 21.57 -20.58
CA ALA A 72 11.08 20.40 -19.73
C ALA A 72 12.01 19.26 -20.18
N VAL A 73 12.12 19.02 -21.49
CA VAL A 73 13.03 18.00 -22.04
C VAL A 73 14.50 18.37 -21.79
N VAL A 74 14.88 19.63 -21.99
CA VAL A 74 16.24 20.14 -21.76
C VAL A 74 16.63 20.01 -20.29
N GLN A 75 15.71 20.25 -19.35
CA GLN A 75 15.96 20.05 -17.92
C GLN A 75 16.13 18.57 -17.55
N MET A 76 15.46 17.65 -18.26
CA MET A 76 15.50 16.21 -17.99
C MET A 76 16.67 15.48 -18.67
N LEU A 77 17.20 16.01 -19.77
CA LEU A 77 18.31 15.44 -20.55
C LEU A 77 19.57 15.14 -19.72
N PRO A 78 20.10 16.06 -18.89
CA PRO A 78 21.26 15.78 -18.04
C PRO A 78 21.04 14.58 -17.13
N GLN A 79 19.83 14.45 -16.56
CA GLN A 79 19.49 13.36 -15.64
C GLN A 79 19.38 12.02 -16.38
N LEU A 80 18.89 12.03 -17.63
CA LEU A 80 18.83 10.84 -18.48
C LEU A 80 20.23 10.31 -18.79
N PHE A 81 21.19 11.16 -19.17
CA PHE A 81 22.55 10.70 -19.45
C PHE A 81 23.25 10.07 -18.24
N SER A 82 22.85 10.43 -17.02
CA SER A 82 23.36 9.83 -15.79
C SER A 82 22.72 8.49 -15.44
N VAL A 83 21.60 8.08 -16.06
CA VAL A 83 20.87 6.86 -15.68
C VAL A 83 21.73 5.59 -15.72
N PRO A 84 22.49 5.28 -16.80
CA PRO A 84 23.29 4.06 -16.86
C PRO A 84 24.42 4.02 -15.80
N GLN A 85 24.99 5.20 -15.50
CA GLN A 85 26.00 5.33 -14.45
C GLN A 85 25.38 5.07 -13.07
N LEU A 86 24.24 5.70 -12.77
CA LEU A 86 23.53 5.51 -11.50
C LEU A 86 23.05 4.07 -11.28
N ILE A 87 22.64 3.38 -12.35
CA ILE A 87 22.30 1.94 -12.29
C ILE A 87 23.56 1.14 -11.90
N SER A 88 24.70 1.43 -12.53
CA SER A 88 25.97 0.75 -12.24
C SER A 88 26.44 1.00 -10.80
N GLU A 89 26.32 2.24 -10.32
CA GLU A 89 26.59 2.62 -8.92
C GLU A 89 25.63 1.91 -7.94
N GLY A 90 24.35 1.77 -8.31
CA GLY A 90 23.36 1.00 -7.56
C GLY A 90 23.76 -0.45 -7.38
N PHE A 91 24.20 -1.11 -8.45
CA PHE A 91 24.73 -2.48 -8.37
C PHE A 91 26.01 -2.58 -7.54
N TYR A 92 26.92 -1.61 -7.65
CA TYR A 92 28.12 -1.54 -6.81
C TYR A 92 27.77 -1.41 -5.32
N HIS A 93 26.77 -0.60 -4.99
CA HIS A 93 26.29 -0.45 -3.61
C HIS A 93 25.60 -1.71 -3.08
N LEU A 94 24.88 -2.45 -3.92
CA LEU A 94 24.34 -3.78 -3.56
C LEU A 94 25.47 -4.78 -3.27
N GLN A 95 26.52 -4.81 -4.08
CA GLN A 95 27.69 -5.66 -3.84
C GLN A 95 28.42 -5.29 -2.55
N SER A 96 28.47 -4.00 -2.24
CA SER A 96 29.10 -3.46 -1.03
C SER A 96 28.20 -3.54 0.23
N GLN A 97 27.09 -4.27 0.18
CA GLN A 97 26.08 -4.42 1.26
C GLN A 97 25.47 -3.10 1.78
N ASN A 98 25.58 -2.00 1.04
CA ASN A 98 25.02 -0.71 1.41
C ASN A 98 23.59 -0.57 0.89
N LEU A 99 22.66 -1.32 1.49
CA LEU A 99 21.25 -1.42 1.05
C LEU A 99 20.54 -0.07 0.98
N LEU A 100 20.78 0.82 1.95
CA LEU A 100 20.14 2.14 1.99
C LEU A 100 20.58 3.04 0.84
N LYS A 101 21.86 3.01 0.46
CA LYS A 101 22.38 3.81 -0.65
C LYS A 101 21.89 3.27 -2.00
N ALA A 102 21.87 1.95 -2.15
CA ALA A 102 21.30 1.30 -3.32
C ALA A 102 19.80 1.64 -3.48
N HIS A 103 19.04 1.61 -2.38
CA HIS A 103 17.62 1.99 -2.38
C HIS A 103 17.41 3.47 -2.72
N LEU A 104 18.24 4.37 -2.20
CA LEU A 104 18.17 5.80 -2.53
C LEU A 104 18.37 6.04 -4.02
N GLY A 105 19.41 5.45 -4.61
CA GLY A 105 19.66 5.55 -6.05
C GLY A 105 18.51 4.96 -6.88
N LEU A 106 17.96 3.82 -6.46
CA LEU A 106 16.78 3.22 -7.08
C LEU A 106 15.57 4.17 -7.05
N MET A 107 15.30 4.79 -5.90
CA MET A 107 14.18 5.72 -5.73
C MET A 107 14.33 6.97 -6.60
N ASP A 108 15.54 7.50 -6.75
CA ASP A 108 15.78 8.67 -7.60
C ASP A 108 15.58 8.34 -9.08
N LEU A 109 15.99 7.13 -9.50
CA LEU A 109 15.75 6.63 -10.86
C LEU A 109 14.26 6.32 -11.12
N GLU A 110 13.56 5.70 -10.17
CA GLU A 110 12.11 5.49 -10.25
C GLU A 110 11.37 6.83 -10.36
N ARG A 111 11.76 7.82 -9.55
CA ARG A 111 11.18 9.17 -9.61
C ARG A 111 11.41 9.84 -10.97
N LEU A 112 12.60 9.67 -11.56
CA LEU A 112 12.90 10.19 -12.89
C LEU A 112 11.99 9.55 -13.95
N ARG A 113 11.92 8.22 -13.97
CA ARG A 113 11.06 7.45 -14.88
C ARG A 113 9.59 7.87 -14.73
N ASP A 114 9.11 7.94 -13.50
CA ASP A 114 7.71 8.26 -13.20
C ASP A 114 7.37 9.71 -13.54
N SER A 115 8.32 10.64 -13.38
CA SER A 115 8.19 12.03 -13.85
C SER A 115 8.05 12.08 -15.38
N ILE A 116 8.88 11.33 -16.12
CA ILE A 116 8.78 11.25 -17.59
C ILE A 116 7.42 10.68 -18.00
N LEU A 117 7.02 9.55 -17.41
CA LEU A 117 5.74 8.92 -17.73
C LEU A 117 4.54 9.80 -17.36
N SER A 118 4.58 10.51 -16.23
CA SER A 118 3.54 11.45 -15.84
C SER A 118 3.46 12.65 -16.79
N GLN A 119 4.60 13.19 -17.23
CA GLN A 119 4.62 14.27 -18.22
C GLN A 119 4.06 13.82 -19.56
N LEU A 120 4.38 12.60 -20.01
CA LEU A 120 3.79 12.00 -21.21
C LEU A 120 2.28 11.79 -21.04
N HIS A 121 1.83 11.37 -19.84
CA HIS A 121 0.42 11.17 -19.52
C HIS A 121 -0.37 12.48 -19.61
N ASN A 122 0.08 13.51 -18.90
CA ASN A 122 -0.58 14.81 -18.84
C ASN A 122 -0.66 15.49 -20.21
N ARG A 123 0.24 15.14 -21.12
CA ARG A 123 0.28 15.65 -22.49
C ARG A 123 -0.51 14.78 -23.48
N SER A 124 -1.18 13.72 -23.03
CA SER A 124 -1.89 12.72 -23.86
C SER A 124 -1.01 12.04 -24.92
N LEU A 125 0.32 12.05 -24.72
CA LEU A 125 1.32 11.46 -25.63
C LEU A 125 1.71 10.03 -25.24
N LEU A 126 1.03 9.43 -24.25
CA LEU A 126 1.19 8.03 -23.90
C LEU A 126 0.57 7.13 -24.98
N SER A 127 1.31 6.97 -26.07
CA SER A 127 1.13 5.85 -26.98
C SER A 127 1.78 4.59 -26.37
N PRO A 128 1.23 3.38 -26.60
CA PRO A 128 1.84 2.12 -26.15
C PRO A 128 3.29 1.94 -26.64
N SER A 129 3.65 2.47 -27.82
CA SER A 129 5.03 2.47 -28.31
C SER A 129 5.96 3.32 -27.44
N ASN A 130 5.61 4.58 -27.18
CA ASN A 130 6.41 5.50 -26.36
C ASN A 130 6.60 4.98 -24.92
N ARG A 131 5.58 4.30 -24.37
CA ARG A 131 5.68 3.65 -23.06
C ARG A 131 6.71 2.53 -23.08
N THR A 132 6.69 1.69 -24.11
CA THR A 132 7.62 0.57 -24.27
C THR A 132 9.06 1.05 -24.43
N ASP A 133 9.28 2.14 -25.17
CA ASP A 133 10.62 2.73 -25.36
C ASP A 133 11.20 3.22 -24.03
N VAL A 134 10.40 3.92 -23.22
CA VAL A 134 10.80 4.36 -21.87
C VAL A 134 11.06 3.15 -20.98
N GLU A 135 10.20 2.14 -20.97
CA GLU A 135 10.39 0.92 -20.19
C GLU A 135 11.67 0.17 -20.59
N SER A 136 11.97 0.11 -21.88
CA SER A 136 13.20 -0.53 -22.39
C SER A 136 14.47 0.21 -21.96
N TYR A 137 14.45 1.54 -21.96
CA TYR A 137 15.57 2.37 -21.52
C TYR A 137 15.84 2.19 -20.02
N PHE A 138 14.77 2.12 -19.22
CA PHE A 138 14.85 1.84 -17.79
C PHE A 138 14.87 0.33 -17.47
N GLY A 139 15.17 -0.56 -18.43
CA GLY A 139 15.19 -2.01 -18.19
C GLY A 139 16.13 -2.42 -17.04
N GLY A 140 17.32 -1.80 -16.96
CA GLY A 140 18.27 -2.04 -15.86
C GLY A 140 17.75 -1.60 -14.48
N LEU A 141 16.73 -0.73 -14.42
CA LEU A 141 16.07 -0.36 -13.18
C LEU A 141 15.28 -1.52 -12.59
N LEU A 142 14.59 -2.29 -13.44
CA LEU A 142 13.84 -3.46 -13.02
C LEU A 142 14.77 -4.52 -12.44
N GLU A 143 15.89 -4.80 -13.13
CA GLU A 143 16.92 -5.72 -12.66
C GLU A 143 17.51 -5.29 -11.32
N LEU A 144 17.80 -3.99 -11.16
CA LEU A 144 18.31 -3.44 -9.90
C LEU A 144 17.29 -3.57 -8.77
N ASN A 145 16.01 -3.27 -9.04
CA ASN A 145 14.92 -3.43 -8.08
C ASN A 145 14.75 -4.90 -7.67
N ASP A 146 14.80 -5.83 -8.63
CA ASP A 146 14.68 -7.26 -8.37
C ASP A 146 15.88 -7.78 -7.58
N ALA A 147 17.09 -7.35 -7.89
CA ALA A 147 18.29 -7.69 -7.14
C ALA A 147 18.23 -7.18 -5.68
N LEU A 148 17.77 -5.93 -5.48
CA LEU A 148 17.57 -5.35 -4.15
C LEU A 148 16.48 -6.12 -3.39
N ALA A 149 15.36 -6.41 -4.03
CA ALA A 149 14.27 -7.17 -3.44
C ALA A 149 14.73 -8.58 -3.06
N GLN A 150 15.48 -9.28 -3.91
CA GLN A 150 16.04 -10.59 -3.57
C GLN A 150 16.96 -10.53 -2.35
N HIS A 151 17.83 -9.51 -2.26
CA HIS A 151 18.68 -9.35 -1.09
C HIS A 151 17.85 -9.10 0.17
N LEU A 152 16.84 -8.22 0.08
CA LEU A 152 15.92 -7.92 1.16
C LEU A 152 15.20 -9.18 1.67
N TRP A 153 14.64 -10.01 0.76
CA TRP A 153 13.92 -11.22 1.15
C TRP A 153 14.85 -12.29 1.74
N ARG A 154 16.12 -12.36 1.30
CA ARG A 154 17.11 -13.25 1.96
C ARG A 154 17.41 -12.80 3.39
N THR A 155 17.55 -11.49 3.62
CA THR A 155 17.77 -10.93 4.96
C THR A 155 16.55 -11.18 5.86
N VAL A 156 15.33 -10.98 5.33
CA VAL A 156 14.07 -11.19 6.07
C VAL A 156 13.83 -12.67 6.36
N ALA A 157 14.09 -13.57 5.41
CA ALA A 157 13.96 -15.01 5.62
C ALA A 157 14.85 -15.49 6.78
N HIS A 158 16.06 -14.93 6.89
CA HIS A 158 17.00 -15.25 7.96
C HIS A 158 16.97 -14.26 9.12
N ALA A 159 15.86 -13.54 9.33
CA ALA A 159 15.79 -12.43 10.28
C ALA A 159 16.29 -12.80 11.68
N THR A 160 15.96 -13.99 12.19
CA THR A 160 16.37 -14.42 13.54
C THR A 160 17.87 -14.69 13.65
N LYS A 161 18.54 -15.15 12.58
CA LYS A 161 20.00 -15.29 12.52
C LYS A 161 20.68 -13.94 12.31
N VAL A 162 20.18 -13.15 11.36
CA VAL A 162 20.72 -11.83 11.03
C VAL A 162 20.67 -10.91 12.24
N VAL A 163 19.61 -10.95 13.05
CA VAL A 163 19.52 -10.11 14.25
C VAL A 163 20.56 -10.45 15.31
N LEU A 164 21.03 -11.69 15.37
CA LEU A 164 22.08 -12.08 16.30
C LEU A 164 23.47 -11.72 15.78
N GLU A 165 23.68 -11.77 14.46
CA GLU A 165 24.96 -11.45 13.82
C GLU A 165 25.15 -9.94 13.60
N ASP A 166 24.17 -9.30 12.96
CA ASP A 166 24.16 -7.87 12.65
C ASP A 166 22.71 -7.31 12.62
N PRO A 167 22.23 -6.75 13.74
CA PRO A 167 20.92 -6.09 13.80
C PRO A 167 20.77 -4.92 12.81
N SER A 168 21.87 -4.27 12.43
CA SER A 168 21.83 -3.06 11.60
C SER A 168 21.37 -3.34 10.17
N LEU A 169 21.68 -4.52 9.65
CA LEU A 169 21.22 -4.97 8.33
C LEU A 169 19.70 -5.20 8.33
N LEU A 170 19.16 -5.82 9.38
CA LEU A 170 17.72 -6.00 9.48
C LEU A 170 17.00 -4.65 9.65
N VAL A 171 17.49 -3.76 10.51
CA VAL A 171 16.90 -2.43 10.67
C VAL A 171 16.93 -1.67 9.33
N SER A 172 18.02 -1.78 8.56
CA SER A 172 18.12 -1.18 7.23
C SER A 172 17.09 -1.76 6.26
N ALA A 173 16.91 -3.09 6.25
CA ALA A 173 15.89 -3.77 5.48
C ALA A 173 14.46 -3.31 5.84
N VAL A 174 14.13 -3.26 7.13
CA VAL A 174 12.81 -2.82 7.61
C VAL A 174 12.56 -1.34 7.29
N ARG A 175 13.58 -0.49 7.40
CA ARG A 175 13.50 0.93 7.01
C ARG A 175 13.19 1.10 5.52
N ILE A 176 13.77 0.25 4.67
CA ILE A 176 13.48 0.26 3.23
C ILE A 176 12.01 -0.11 2.99
N ILE A 177 11.51 -1.16 3.65
CA ILE A 177 10.11 -1.59 3.52
C ILE A 177 9.15 -0.46 3.94
N GLU A 178 9.38 0.16 5.10
CA GLU A 178 8.55 1.27 5.58
C GLU A 178 8.60 2.49 4.65
N ARG A 179 9.78 2.75 4.07
CA ARG A 179 9.93 3.82 3.11
C ARG A 179 9.12 3.56 1.84
N GLU A 180 9.12 2.32 1.36
CA GLU A 180 8.37 1.91 0.17
C GLU A 180 6.86 1.96 0.39
N GLU A 181 6.36 1.55 1.55
CA GLU A 181 4.95 1.70 1.91
C GLU A 181 4.53 3.17 2.02
N THR A 182 5.41 4.02 2.54
CA THR A 182 5.16 5.48 2.57
C THR A 182 5.06 6.05 1.15
N ILE A 183 5.89 5.57 0.22
CA ILE A 183 5.84 5.98 -1.19
C ILE A 183 4.55 5.47 -1.84
N ASP A 184 4.17 4.21 -1.61
CA ASP A 184 2.92 3.64 -2.13
C ASP A 184 1.71 4.44 -1.66
N ALA A 185 1.65 4.82 -0.38
CA ALA A 185 0.58 5.65 0.16
C ALA A 185 0.56 7.07 -0.46
N ALA A 186 1.73 7.69 -0.63
CA ALA A 186 1.83 9.01 -1.25
C ALA A 186 1.44 9.00 -2.73
N VAL A 187 1.80 7.95 -3.46
CA VAL A 187 1.41 7.74 -4.85
C VAL A 187 -0.10 7.53 -4.95
N ALA A 188 -0.67 6.66 -4.11
CA ALA A 188 -2.12 6.41 -4.08
C ALA A 188 -2.93 7.70 -3.87
N LEU A 189 -2.47 8.60 -2.99
CA LEU A 189 -3.13 9.89 -2.76
C LEU A 189 -3.01 10.83 -3.98
N ARG A 190 -1.84 10.89 -4.62
CA ARG A 190 -1.59 11.72 -5.81
C ARG A 190 -2.34 11.23 -7.05
N SER A 191 -2.59 9.93 -7.15
CA SER A 191 -3.29 9.32 -8.28
C SER A 191 -4.81 9.57 -8.25
N GLN A 192 -5.41 9.94 -7.12
CA GLN A 192 -6.87 10.17 -7.03
C GLN A 192 -7.42 11.28 -7.96
N PRO A 193 -6.80 12.47 -8.08
CA PRO A 193 -7.29 13.53 -8.98
C PRO A 193 -6.93 13.33 -10.45
N HIS A 194 -5.81 12.65 -10.76
CA HIS A 194 -5.23 12.61 -12.11
C HIS A 194 -5.25 11.22 -12.76
N GLY A 195 -5.63 10.17 -12.04
CA GLY A 195 -5.75 8.80 -12.56
C GLY A 195 -4.44 8.12 -12.99
N PHE A 196 -3.30 8.82 -12.98
CA PHE A 196 -2.01 8.25 -13.33
C PHE A 196 -1.41 7.46 -12.18
N LEU A 197 -1.17 6.16 -12.40
CA LEU A 197 -0.45 5.29 -11.48
C LEU A 197 0.87 4.84 -12.15
N PRO A 198 2.02 5.07 -11.51
CA PRO A 198 3.31 4.59 -12.02
C PRO A 198 3.35 3.07 -12.17
N PRO A 199 4.12 2.55 -13.15
CA PRO A 199 4.26 1.10 -13.34
C PRO A 199 4.95 0.45 -12.13
N GLY A 200 4.38 -0.65 -11.65
CA GLY A 200 4.90 -1.42 -10.52
C GLY A 200 4.48 -0.92 -9.13
N ARG A 201 3.53 0.03 -9.04
CA ARG A 201 2.96 0.53 -7.78
C ARG A 201 1.49 0.09 -7.64
N PRO A 202 1.00 -0.23 -6.44
CA PRO A 202 1.76 -0.35 -5.18
C PRO A 202 2.67 -1.60 -5.17
N LYS A 203 3.82 -1.52 -4.49
CA LYS A 203 4.74 -2.64 -4.31
C LYS A 203 4.29 -3.60 -3.19
N GLY A 204 3.66 -3.08 -2.14
CA GLY A 204 3.09 -3.89 -1.05
C GLY A 204 4.13 -4.75 -0.30
N TRP A 205 5.32 -4.19 -0.09
CA TRP A 205 6.45 -4.90 0.51
C TRP A 205 6.24 -5.28 1.98
N ARG A 206 5.38 -4.57 2.72
CA ARG A 206 5.00 -4.98 4.08
C ARG A 206 4.23 -6.30 4.09
N ARG A 207 3.28 -6.47 3.17
CA ARG A 207 2.56 -7.74 3.02
C ARG A 207 3.53 -8.87 2.64
N LYS A 208 4.44 -8.59 1.70
CA LYS A 208 5.45 -9.56 1.26
C LYS A 208 6.45 -9.91 2.37
N PHE A 209 6.80 -8.97 3.25
CA PHE A 209 7.63 -9.21 4.42
C PHE A 209 7.04 -10.32 5.30
N PHE A 210 5.77 -10.20 5.70
CA PHE A 210 5.12 -11.21 6.54
C PHE A 210 4.96 -12.55 5.81
N GLN A 211 4.69 -12.51 4.51
CA GLN A 211 4.62 -13.73 3.70
C GLN A 211 5.97 -14.48 3.68
N VAL A 212 7.08 -13.78 3.43
CA VAL A 212 8.42 -14.39 3.41
C VAL A 212 8.77 -14.99 4.77
N VAL A 213 8.43 -14.30 5.86
CA VAL A 213 8.63 -14.82 7.22
C VAL A 213 7.80 -16.09 7.42
N GLN A 214 6.51 -16.07 7.08
CA GLN A 214 5.64 -17.23 7.21
C GLN A 214 6.14 -18.43 6.40
N ASP A 215 6.50 -18.22 5.13
CA ASP A 215 7.02 -19.27 4.25
C ASP A 215 8.31 -19.87 4.82
N THR A 216 9.18 -19.04 5.40
CA THR A 216 10.44 -19.50 6.00
C THR A 216 10.20 -20.29 7.28
N VAL A 217 9.27 -19.86 8.12
CA VAL A 217 8.85 -20.61 9.33
C VAL A 217 8.29 -21.98 8.95
N ILE A 218 7.42 -22.03 7.94
CA ILE A 218 6.85 -23.29 7.44
C ILE A 218 7.95 -24.23 6.93
N ALA A 219 8.83 -23.72 6.07
CA ALA A 219 9.93 -24.50 5.51
C ALA A 219 10.92 -25.00 6.56
N SER A 220 11.23 -24.19 7.58
CA SER A 220 12.27 -24.52 8.57
C SER A 220 11.81 -25.53 9.62
N TYR A 221 10.54 -25.46 10.06
CA TYR A 221 10.07 -26.23 11.22
C TYR A 221 9.09 -27.35 10.87
N PHE A 222 8.29 -27.18 9.81
CA PHE A 222 7.13 -28.03 9.56
C PHE A 222 7.28 -28.89 8.30
N GLN A 223 8.31 -28.67 7.46
CA GLN A 223 8.58 -29.52 6.28
C GLN A 223 9.53 -30.71 6.55
N ALA A 224 10.17 -30.79 7.71
CA ALA A 224 10.99 -31.94 8.07
C ALA A 224 10.09 -33.16 8.36
N GLU A 225 10.08 -34.15 7.47
CA GLU A 225 9.42 -35.42 7.77
C GLU A 225 10.12 -36.08 8.96
N PRO A 226 9.43 -36.36 10.08
CA PRO A 226 10.02 -37.19 11.13
C PRO A 226 10.34 -38.55 10.51
N ASN A 227 11.65 -38.85 10.43
CA ASN A 227 12.15 -40.14 10.00
C ASN A 227 11.40 -41.23 10.76
N LYS A 228 10.56 -41.99 10.05
CA LYS A 228 9.71 -43.08 10.58
C LYS A 228 10.51 -44.31 11.01
N THR A 229 11.75 -44.15 11.48
CA THR A 229 12.67 -45.27 11.70
C THR A 229 12.69 -45.84 13.12
N GLN A 230 11.88 -45.35 14.07
CA GLN A 230 11.64 -46.07 15.33
C GLN A 230 10.47 -45.45 16.12
N GLY A 231 9.60 -46.27 16.70
CA GLY A 231 8.35 -45.90 17.41
C GLY A 231 8.47 -45.00 18.67
N GLN A 232 9.58 -44.27 18.81
CA GLN A 232 9.75 -43.14 19.73
C GLN A 232 9.85 -41.78 18.98
N GLY A 233 9.70 -41.80 17.65
CA GLY A 233 9.93 -40.65 16.78
C GLY A 233 8.98 -39.49 17.02
N LEU A 234 7.68 -39.73 17.23
CA LEU A 234 6.70 -38.64 17.31
C LEU A 234 6.83 -37.80 18.59
N SER A 235 7.02 -38.43 19.75
CA SER A 235 7.16 -37.70 21.02
C SER A 235 8.47 -36.90 21.05
N SER A 236 9.56 -37.48 20.55
CA SER A 236 10.85 -36.80 20.38
C SER A 236 10.76 -35.66 19.36
N HIS A 237 10.07 -35.87 18.23
CA HIS A 237 9.79 -34.84 17.22
C HIS A 237 9.01 -33.67 17.81
N LEU A 238 7.91 -33.95 18.52
CA LEU A 238 7.10 -32.92 19.17
C LEU A 238 7.91 -32.15 20.22
N ALA A 239 8.75 -32.83 21.01
CA ALA A 239 9.63 -32.18 22.00
C ALA A 239 10.72 -31.33 21.34
N SER A 240 11.31 -31.78 20.23
CA SER A 240 12.30 -31.05 19.45
C SER A 240 11.70 -29.80 18.80
N LEU A 241 10.55 -29.95 18.14
CA LEU A 241 9.79 -28.86 17.54
C LEU A 241 9.43 -27.81 18.60
N GLN A 242 8.94 -28.29 19.74
CA GLN A 242 8.62 -27.50 20.91
C GLN A 242 9.83 -26.69 21.41
N SER A 243 10.99 -27.33 21.61
CA SER A 243 12.22 -26.63 22.03
C SER A 243 12.67 -25.59 21.01
N SER A 244 12.59 -25.91 19.72
CA SER A 244 13.08 -25.03 18.66
C SER A 244 12.20 -23.79 18.50
N ILE A 245 10.87 -23.95 18.59
CA ILE A 245 9.92 -22.83 18.55
C ILE A 245 10.14 -21.87 19.72
N LEU A 246 10.33 -22.36 20.96
CA LEU A 246 10.63 -21.44 22.08
C LEU A 246 11.94 -20.73 21.94
N ALA A 247 12.99 -21.42 21.47
CA ALA A 247 14.28 -20.80 21.28
C ALA A 247 14.16 -19.62 20.30
N GLU A 248 13.45 -19.82 19.18
CA GLU A 248 13.25 -18.76 18.20
C GLU A 248 12.36 -17.64 18.74
N LEU A 249 11.25 -17.94 19.42
CA LEU A 249 10.40 -16.93 20.03
C LEU A 249 11.11 -16.11 21.10
N GLY A 250 12.05 -16.72 21.84
CA GLY A 250 12.93 -16.01 22.75
C GLY A 250 13.77 -14.96 22.02
N ILE A 251 14.41 -15.35 20.91
CA ILE A 251 15.17 -14.43 20.06
C ILE A 251 14.28 -13.32 19.50
N VAL A 252 13.07 -13.68 19.03
CA VAL A 252 12.11 -12.72 18.49
C VAL A 252 11.72 -11.68 19.55
N LYS A 253 11.38 -12.15 20.75
CA LYS A 253 10.96 -11.29 21.86
C LYS A 253 12.08 -10.35 22.31
N ASP A 254 13.29 -10.88 22.49
CA ASP A 254 14.39 -10.14 23.10
C ASP A 254 15.08 -9.20 22.11
N TRP A 255 15.18 -9.59 20.83
CA TRP A 255 15.95 -8.86 19.83
C TRP A 255 15.13 -8.33 18.66
N LEU A 256 14.31 -9.17 18.02
CA LEU A 256 13.59 -8.79 16.80
C LEU A 256 12.57 -7.67 17.04
N VAL A 257 11.92 -7.67 18.21
CA VAL A 257 11.00 -6.60 18.64
C VAL A 257 11.69 -5.23 18.70
N GLN A 258 12.99 -5.18 19.00
CA GLN A 258 13.74 -3.90 19.05
C GLN A 258 14.11 -3.36 17.65
N CYS A 259 14.14 -4.24 16.65
CA CYS A 259 14.55 -3.89 15.29
C CYS A 259 13.38 -3.45 14.39
N CYS A 260 12.14 -3.76 14.80
CA CYS A 260 10.94 -3.53 14.01
C CYS A 260 10.04 -2.44 14.63
N PRO A 261 9.27 -1.70 13.83
CA PRO A 261 8.30 -0.74 14.34
C PRO A 261 7.22 -1.41 15.22
N PRO A 262 6.68 -0.71 16.24
CA PRO A 262 5.72 -1.29 17.17
C PRO A 262 4.41 -1.74 16.50
N HIS A 263 3.99 -1.05 15.44
CA HIS A 263 2.74 -1.37 14.72
C HIS A 263 2.80 -2.69 13.94
N TYR A 264 3.98 -3.30 13.76
CA TYR A 264 4.09 -4.62 13.15
C TYR A 264 3.61 -5.75 14.08
N ASN A 265 3.57 -5.51 15.40
CA ASN A 265 3.23 -6.52 16.41
C ASN A 265 3.96 -7.87 16.17
N ILE A 266 5.27 -7.79 15.89
CA ILE A 266 6.09 -8.91 15.42
C ILE A 266 5.95 -10.15 16.31
N LEU A 267 5.97 -9.99 17.64
CA LEU A 267 5.84 -11.12 18.55
C LEU A 267 4.52 -11.87 18.34
N THR A 268 3.40 -11.13 18.25
CA THR A 268 2.08 -11.69 17.97
C THR A 268 2.04 -12.33 16.58
N ALA A 269 2.61 -11.68 15.57
CA ALA A 269 2.68 -12.21 14.21
C ALA A 269 3.42 -13.55 14.17
N PHE A 270 4.62 -13.65 14.74
CA PHE A 270 5.36 -14.92 14.83
C PHE A 270 4.58 -15.97 15.63
N ALA A 271 3.98 -15.61 16.76
CA ALA A 271 3.16 -16.54 17.55
C ALA A 271 1.98 -17.10 16.74
N THR A 272 1.28 -16.26 15.97
CA THR A 272 0.20 -16.71 15.07
C THR A 272 0.72 -17.62 13.95
N MET A 273 1.85 -17.28 13.32
CA MET A 273 2.46 -18.10 12.26
C MET A 273 2.89 -19.47 12.76
N PHE A 274 3.51 -19.55 13.95
CA PHE A 274 3.86 -20.82 14.58
C PHE A 274 2.63 -21.62 14.99
N HIS A 275 1.60 -20.98 15.54
CA HIS A 275 0.35 -21.67 15.87
C HIS A 275 -0.31 -22.27 14.63
N GLN A 276 -0.39 -21.51 13.54
CA GLN A 276 -0.96 -21.98 12.28
C GLN A 276 -0.14 -23.12 11.69
N GLY A 277 1.18 -22.93 11.54
CA GLY A 277 2.06 -23.98 11.01
C GLY A 277 2.05 -25.26 11.85
N LEU A 278 1.94 -25.12 13.18
CA LEU A 278 1.81 -26.26 14.08
C LEU A 278 0.46 -26.96 13.92
N THR A 279 -0.63 -26.20 13.76
CA THR A 279 -1.97 -26.77 13.52
C THR A 279 -1.98 -27.55 12.21
N ASP A 280 -1.43 -26.99 11.14
CA ASP A 280 -1.31 -27.62 9.83
C ASP A 280 -0.44 -28.89 9.90
N HIS A 281 0.68 -28.82 10.62
CA HIS A 281 1.57 -29.97 10.84
C HIS A 281 0.90 -31.08 11.64
N LEU A 282 0.15 -30.74 12.70
CA LEU A 282 -0.61 -31.71 13.48
C LEU A 282 -1.72 -32.35 12.64
N HIS A 283 -2.40 -31.58 11.78
CA HIS A 283 -3.35 -32.12 10.81
C HIS A 283 -2.68 -33.05 9.82
N HIS A 284 -1.47 -32.73 9.35
CA HIS A 284 -0.69 -33.61 8.49
C HIS A 284 -0.33 -34.92 9.20
N ILE A 285 0.19 -34.86 10.44
CA ILE A 285 0.48 -36.06 11.26
C ILE A 285 -0.77 -36.91 11.46
N LEU A 286 -1.95 -36.30 11.67
CA LEU A 286 -3.21 -37.04 11.81
C LEU A 286 -3.62 -37.83 10.55
N THR A 287 -3.08 -37.51 9.37
CA THR A 287 -3.34 -38.31 8.16
C THR A 287 -2.62 -39.66 8.22
N TRP A 288 -1.51 -39.75 8.95
CA TRP A 288 -0.65 -40.93 9.01
C TRP A 288 -1.30 -42.10 9.76
N GLU A 289 -0.79 -43.29 9.52
CA GLU A 289 -1.09 -44.46 10.37
C GLU A 289 -0.35 -44.30 11.68
N LEU A 290 -1.09 -44.01 12.75
CA LEU A 290 -0.55 -43.74 14.08
C LEU A 290 -0.92 -44.89 15.03
N ASP A 291 0.06 -45.32 15.80
CA ASP A 291 -0.15 -46.31 16.86
C ASP A 291 -0.86 -45.70 18.07
N LYS A 292 -1.44 -46.56 18.93
CA LYS A 292 -2.15 -46.12 20.14
C LYS A 292 -1.28 -45.23 21.04
N GLN A 293 0.02 -45.53 21.14
CA GLN A 293 0.97 -44.77 21.94
C GLN A 293 1.25 -43.37 21.33
N GLU A 294 1.31 -43.28 20.01
CA GLU A 294 1.53 -42.04 19.27
C GLU A 294 0.30 -41.12 19.32
N ILE A 295 -0.90 -41.70 19.19
CA ILE A 295 -2.17 -40.96 19.37
C ILE A 295 -2.26 -40.42 20.80
N PHE A 296 -1.90 -41.22 21.81
CA PHE A 296 -1.87 -40.77 23.20
C PHE A 296 -0.86 -39.63 23.41
N ALA A 297 0.35 -39.75 22.85
CA ALA A 297 1.37 -38.71 22.93
C ALA A 297 0.89 -37.39 22.29
N LEU A 298 0.22 -37.46 21.13
CA LEU A 298 -0.33 -36.30 20.42
C LEU A 298 -1.46 -35.61 21.22
N LEU A 299 -2.38 -36.40 21.79
CA LEU A 299 -3.47 -35.87 22.62
C LEU A 299 -2.94 -35.29 23.93
N HIS A 300 -1.99 -35.97 24.58
CA HIS A 300 -1.36 -35.45 25.78
C HIS A 300 -0.63 -34.12 25.49
N TRP A 301 0.10 -34.05 24.38
CA TRP A 301 0.83 -32.84 23.99
C TRP A 301 -0.13 -31.67 23.69
N SER A 302 -1.20 -31.90 22.92
CA SER A 302 -2.17 -30.84 22.57
C SER A 302 -3.04 -30.37 23.74
N ILE A 303 -3.35 -31.24 24.70
CA ILE A 303 -4.20 -30.90 25.86
C ILE A 303 -3.38 -30.33 27.03
N HIS A 304 -2.19 -30.87 27.29
CA HIS A 304 -1.45 -30.56 28.52
C HIS A 304 -0.17 -29.76 28.30
N VAL A 305 0.47 -29.88 27.14
CA VAL A 305 1.76 -29.24 26.87
C VAL A 305 1.55 -27.91 26.14
N TYR A 306 0.85 -27.95 25.00
CA TYR A 306 0.61 -26.76 24.17
C TYR A 306 -0.11 -25.60 24.91
N PRO A 307 -1.21 -25.82 25.67
CA PRO A 307 -1.93 -24.72 26.29
C PRO A 307 -1.15 -24.02 27.41
N ARG A 308 -0.14 -24.69 28.00
CA ARG A 308 0.75 -24.09 28.99
C ARG A 308 1.69 -23.05 28.38
N TRP A 309 1.84 -23.07 27.06
CA TRP A 309 2.82 -22.27 26.33
C TRP A 309 2.19 -21.03 25.73
N VAL A 310 0.88 -21.07 25.43
CA VAL A 310 0.14 -19.93 24.88
C VAL A 310 0.26 -18.67 25.75
N PRO A 311 0.23 -18.74 27.10
CA PRO A 311 0.46 -17.56 27.93
C PRO A 311 1.89 -17.00 27.85
N LEU A 312 2.88 -17.83 27.55
CA LEU A 312 4.28 -17.42 27.37
C LEU A 312 4.51 -16.81 25.98
N LEU A 313 3.73 -17.23 24.98
CA LEU A 313 3.73 -16.75 23.60
C LEU A 313 3.12 -15.35 23.43
N VAL A 314 2.07 -15.04 24.20
CA VAL A 314 1.19 -13.89 23.95
C VAL A 314 1.38 -12.74 24.95
N GLY A 315 2.09 -12.98 26.07
CA GLY A 315 2.18 -12.01 27.16
C GLY A 315 0.83 -11.80 27.85
N ALA A 316 0.84 -11.26 29.07
CA ALA A 316 -0.37 -11.17 29.91
C ALA A 316 -1.52 -10.33 29.30
N GLU A 317 -1.21 -9.49 28.29
CA GLU A 317 -2.12 -8.52 27.66
C GLU A 317 -2.85 -9.05 26.41
N GLY A 318 -2.33 -10.06 25.69
CA GLY A 318 -2.97 -10.57 24.47
C GLY A 318 -4.03 -11.65 24.70
N ARG A 319 -4.56 -11.77 25.93
CA ARG A 319 -5.60 -12.75 26.30
C ARG A 319 -6.89 -12.65 25.48
N GLU A 320 -7.14 -11.52 24.83
CA GLU A 320 -8.33 -11.31 23.99
C GLU A 320 -8.14 -11.73 22.52
N ALA A 321 -6.91 -11.76 22.00
CA ALA A 321 -6.64 -12.03 20.58
C ALA A 321 -6.61 -13.52 20.22
N PHE A 322 -6.41 -14.39 21.21
CA PHE A 322 -6.47 -15.84 21.05
C PHE A 322 -7.64 -16.39 21.85
N PRO A 323 -8.83 -16.53 21.25
CA PRO A 323 -9.91 -17.27 21.87
C PRO A 323 -9.53 -18.75 21.83
N ILE A 324 -8.74 -19.21 22.82
CA ILE A 324 -8.79 -20.61 23.25
C ILE A 324 -10.17 -20.77 23.89
N ARG A 325 -11.22 -20.85 23.06
CA ARG A 325 -12.57 -21.16 23.52
C ARG A 325 -12.54 -22.59 24.03
N THR A 326 -12.28 -22.68 25.34
CA THR A 326 -12.73 -23.73 26.25
C THR A 326 -12.31 -25.14 25.90
N ILE A 327 -11.13 -25.52 26.42
CA ILE A 327 -10.76 -26.88 26.85
C ILE A 327 -11.86 -27.53 27.72
N ASN A 328 -12.82 -26.76 28.25
CA ASN A 328 -13.94 -27.25 29.05
C ASN A 328 -15.07 -27.95 28.27
N GLN A 329 -15.07 -27.99 26.93
CA GLN A 329 -16.22 -28.56 26.20
C GLN A 329 -16.19 -30.08 25.97
N TRP A 330 -15.11 -30.81 26.31
CA TRP A 330 -15.07 -32.26 26.03
C TRP A 330 -14.48 -33.10 27.17
N VAL A 331 -15.21 -33.12 28.29
CA VAL A 331 -15.14 -34.17 29.33
C VAL A 331 -15.22 -35.58 28.73
N HIS A 332 -15.89 -35.76 27.58
CA HIS A 332 -16.01 -37.03 26.87
C HIS A 332 -14.69 -37.62 26.35
N VAL A 333 -13.67 -36.82 25.99
CA VAL A 333 -12.34 -37.35 25.59
C VAL A 333 -11.59 -37.86 26.83
N ARG A 334 -11.77 -37.20 27.96
CA ARG A 334 -11.25 -37.61 29.27
C ARG A 334 -11.88 -38.94 29.73
N ILE A 335 -13.17 -39.14 29.45
CA ILE A 335 -13.90 -40.39 29.69
C ILE A 335 -13.42 -41.50 28.73
N LEU A 336 -13.20 -41.20 27.45
CA LEU A 336 -12.68 -42.16 26.48
C LEU A 336 -11.26 -42.64 26.85
N LEU A 337 -10.36 -41.75 27.26
CA LEU A 337 -9.02 -42.14 27.72
C LEU A 337 -9.01 -43.00 29.00
N GLY A 338 -10.13 -43.08 29.72
CA GLY A 338 -10.30 -43.91 30.92
C GLY A 338 -10.85 -45.32 30.67
N VAL A 339 -11.18 -45.70 29.43
CA VAL A 339 -11.80 -47.01 29.14
C VAL A 339 -11.05 -47.76 28.04
N SER A 340 -10.49 -48.91 28.39
CA SER A 340 -9.91 -49.90 27.47
C SER A 340 -11.02 -50.73 26.79
N PRO A 341 -10.84 -51.33 25.59
CA PRO A 341 -9.89 -51.04 24.53
C PRO A 341 -10.59 -50.27 23.41
N ILE A 342 -10.24 -48.99 23.22
CA ILE A 342 -10.82 -48.22 22.11
C ILE A 342 -10.18 -48.65 20.80
N GLN A 343 -11.02 -48.89 19.79
CA GLN A 343 -10.55 -49.14 18.43
C GLN A 343 -9.75 -47.92 17.94
N PRO A 344 -8.56 -48.12 17.35
CA PRO A 344 -7.69 -47.02 16.92
C PRO A 344 -8.41 -46.01 16.01
N GLY A 345 -9.36 -46.47 15.19
CA GLY A 345 -10.17 -45.62 14.32
C GLY A 345 -11.07 -44.63 15.07
N LEU A 346 -11.64 -45.01 16.22
CA LEU A 346 -12.47 -44.12 17.05
C LEU A 346 -11.62 -43.06 17.76
N LEU A 347 -10.45 -43.45 18.25
CA LEU A 347 -9.46 -42.56 18.85
C LEU A 347 -8.93 -41.55 17.82
N LYS A 348 -8.61 -42.01 16.61
CA LYS A 348 -8.19 -41.14 15.49
C LYS A 348 -9.30 -40.19 15.06
N LYS A 349 -10.55 -40.65 15.01
CA LYS A 349 -11.72 -39.80 14.70
C LYS A 349 -11.99 -38.75 15.79
N ALA A 350 -11.85 -39.11 17.06
CA ALA A 350 -11.97 -38.19 18.19
C ALA A 350 -10.83 -37.15 18.22
N ALA A 351 -9.59 -37.57 17.96
CA ALA A 351 -8.43 -36.67 17.84
C ALA A 351 -8.56 -35.71 16.65
N LYS A 352 -9.06 -36.21 15.51
CA LYS A 352 -9.34 -35.38 14.32
C LYS A 352 -10.42 -34.34 14.60
N ASN A 353 -11.51 -34.71 15.27
CA ASN A 353 -12.56 -33.77 15.67
C ASN A 353 -12.06 -32.75 16.72
N PHE A 354 -11.20 -33.17 17.66
CA PHE A 354 -10.58 -32.25 18.63
C PHE A 354 -9.69 -31.21 17.94
N LEU A 355 -8.83 -31.63 17.01
CA LEU A 355 -7.92 -30.72 16.29
C LEU A 355 -8.65 -29.82 15.28
N LEU A 356 -9.75 -30.29 14.66
CA LEU A 356 -10.62 -29.45 13.80
C LEU A 356 -11.31 -28.29 14.56
N HIS A 357 -11.53 -28.42 15.87
CA HIS A 357 -12.08 -27.35 16.70
C HIS A 357 -11.00 -26.50 17.39
N PHE A 358 -9.73 -26.82 17.17
CA PHE A 358 -8.59 -26.15 17.78
C PHE A 358 -8.30 -24.79 17.13
N CYS A 359 -8.79 -24.54 15.92
CA CYS A 359 -8.70 -23.27 15.21
C CYS A 359 -9.95 -23.06 14.33
N PRO A 360 -10.84 -22.08 14.59
CA PRO A 360 -11.75 -21.61 13.57
C PRO A 360 -10.95 -20.75 12.58
N ASP A 361 -11.14 -20.97 11.28
CA ASP A 361 -10.53 -20.20 10.19
C ASP A 361 -10.67 -18.68 10.43
N SER A 362 -9.64 -18.06 11.01
CA SER A 362 -9.50 -16.60 11.00
C SER A 362 -8.46 -16.26 9.94
N PRO A 363 -8.85 -15.69 8.79
CA PRO A 363 -7.86 -15.13 7.88
C PRO A 363 -7.09 -14.06 8.66
N LEU A 364 -5.76 -14.17 8.67
CA LEU A 364 -4.87 -13.12 9.16
C LEU A 364 -5.35 -11.79 8.53
N PRO A 365 -5.70 -10.76 9.32
CA PRO A 365 -5.96 -9.45 8.77
C PRO A 365 -4.60 -8.89 8.34
N PHE A 366 -4.27 -9.09 7.06
CA PHE A 366 -3.18 -8.39 6.39
C PHE A 366 -3.70 -7.13 5.72
#